data_AF-A0A183CEF6-F1
#
_entry.id   AF-A0A183CEF6-F1
#
_cell.length_a   1.000
_cell.length_b   1.000
_cell.length_c   1.000
_cell.angle_alpha   90.00
_cell.angle_beta   90.00
_cell.angle_gamma   90.00
#
_symmetry.space_group_name_H-M   'P 1'
#
loop_
_entity.id
_entity.type
_entity.pdbx_description
1 polymer ?
#
loop_
_entity_poly.entity_id
_entity_poly.type
_entity_poly.pdbx_seq_one_letter_code
_entity_poly.pdbx_strand_id
1 'polypeptide(L)'
;MNGKFNEHRTEIRLEMNESLNSVRAMVTAELEQQKVLNGNKFAEIEQLNALQEKVVKMEEYQKEQQLNISDLQKTVAAVLNDTINRKALIQQQNGWDSAACHKDLTLIGPDRLVVEHNGMDWAFRSVLAERPIPRKNFGIFYYEVKIIWGRTFNSVSIGLGTKRMPLNERVGLYEGTYAYKEDGQFWGHAVEGCSYWKGRPYIGEKPSFGVGDVIGCGVNLATRQIIYTRNGKRLGEKEKE
;
A
#
# COMPACT_ATOMS: atom_id res chain seq x y z
N MET A 1 18.15 -94.48 -78.58
CA MET A 1 17.27 -93.33 -78.28
C MET A 1 17.27 -92.89 -76.81
N ASN A 2 17.84 -93.66 -75.85
CA ASN A 2 17.77 -93.34 -74.42
C ASN A 2 18.76 -92.28 -73.89
N GLY A 3 19.85 -91.97 -74.60
CA GLY A 3 20.86 -90.98 -74.15
C GLY A 3 20.36 -89.54 -74.18
N LYS A 4 19.77 -89.11 -75.30
CA LYS A 4 19.25 -87.74 -75.48
C LYS A 4 18.10 -87.37 -74.51
N PHE A 5 17.28 -88.35 -74.11
CA PHE A 5 16.17 -88.13 -73.19
C PHE A 5 16.64 -87.91 -71.74
N ASN A 6 17.74 -88.54 -71.35
CA ASN A 6 18.31 -88.43 -70.01
C ASN A 6 19.09 -87.11 -69.85
N GLU A 7 19.79 -86.70 -70.91
CA GLU A 7 20.54 -85.44 -71.01
C GLU A 7 19.60 -84.22 -70.92
N HIS A 8 18.48 -84.25 -71.64
CA HIS A 8 17.45 -83.20 -71.56
C HIS A 8 16.79 -83.12 -70.16
N ARG A 9 16.59 -84.26 -69.48
CA ARG A 9 16.06 -84.30 -68.10
C ARG A 9 17.05 -83.71 -67.08
N THR A 10 18.35 -83.93 -67.26
CA THR A 10 19.39 -83.33 -66.41
C THR A 10 19.51 -81.82 -66.63
N GLU A 11 19.37 -81.36 -67.87
CA GLU A 11 19.40 -79.95 -68.25
C GLU A 11 18.22 -79.17 -67.64
N ILE A 12 16.98 -79.70 -67.76
CA ILE A 12 15.79 -79.13 -67.12
C ILE A 12 15.95 -79.07 -65.58
N ARG A 13 16.55 -80.10 -64.96
CA ARG A 13 16.81 -80.09 -63.51
C ARG A 13 17.83 -79.03 -63.09
N LEU A 14 18.84 -78.79 -63.93
CA LEU A 14 19.84 -77.75 -63.72
C LEU A 14 19.21 -76.37 -63.79
N GLU A 15 18.42 -76.09 -64.84
CA GLU A 15 17.67 -74.83 -64.99
C GLU A 15 16.71 -74.60 -63.81
N MET A 16 16.00 -75.64 -63.36
CA MET A 16 15.13 -75.56 -62.19
C MET A 16 15.90 -75.21 -60.91
N ASN A 17 17.08 -75.81 -60.70
CA ASN A 17 17.92 -75.53 -59.55
C ASN A 17 18.53 -74.13 -59.59
N GLU A 18 18.94 -73.65 -60.77
CA GLU A 18 19.40 -72.27 -60.96
C GLU A 18 18.27 -71.27 -60.69
N SER A 19 17.06 -71.53 -61.18
CA SER A 19 15.87 -70.72 -60.91
C SER A 19 15.53 -70.69 -59.40
N LEU A 20 15.53 -71.85 -58.73
CA LEU A 20 15.33 -71.95 -57.29
C LEU A 20 16.39 -71.21 -56.48
N ASN A 21 17.66 -71.29 -56.88
CA ASN A 21 18.75 -70.56 -56.23
C ASN A 21 18.62 -69.05 -56.43
N SER A 22 18.20 -68.61 -57.62
CA SER A 22 17.93 -67.20 -57.93
C SER A 22 16.77 -66.65 -57.08
N VAL A 23 15.65 -67.38 -57.01
CA VAL A 23 14.51 -67.00 -56.17
C VAL A 23 14.91 -66.96 -54.70
N ARG A 24 15.66 -67.96 -54.21
CA ARG A 24 16.18 -67.96 -52.83
C ARG A 24 17.04 -66.73 -52.55
N ALA A 25 17.96 -66.40 -53.46
CA ALA A 25 18.84 -65.23 -53.33
C ALA A 25 18.03 -63.93 -53.24
N MET A 26 17.01 -63.77 -54.08
CA MET A 26 16.12 -62.61 -54.09
C MET A 26 15.35 -62.47 -52.77
N VAL A 27 14.76 -63.56 -52.26
CA VAL A 27 14.05 -63.57 -50.98
C VAL A 27 14.99 -63.23 -49.82
N THR A 28 16.23 -63.74 -49.81
CA THR A 28 17.21 -63.34 -48.78
C THR A 28 17.57 -61.86 -48.87
N ALA A 29 17.71 -61.32 -50.07
CA ALA A 29 18.03 -59.90 -50.27
C ALA A 29 16.88 -58.99 -49.79
N GLU A 30 15.63 -59.34 -50.10
CA GLU A 30 14.46 -58.60 -49.58
C GLU A 30 14.36 -58.68 -48.06
N LEU A 31 14.62 -59.86 -47.48
CA LEU A 31 14.61 -60.02 -46.02
C LEU A 31 15.70 -59.17 -45.34
N GLU A 32 16.90 -59.10 -45.92
CA GLU A 32 17.99 -58.24 -45.43
C GLU A 32 17.63 -56.76 -45.53
N GLN A 33 17.07 -56.31 -46.67
CA GLN A 33 16.59 -54.94 -46.83
C GLN A 33 15.51 -54.59 -45.81
N GLN A 34 14.58 -55.50 -45.54
CA GLN A 34 13.51 -55.28 -44.56
C GLN A 34 14.03 -55.19 -43.13
N LYS A 35 15.06 -55.98 -42.77
CA LYS A 35 15.74 -55.86 -41.46
C LYS A 35 16.41 -54.50 -41.29
N VAL A 36 17.12 -54.02 -42.30
CA VAL A 36 17.77 -52.69 -42.28
C VAL A 36 16.71 -51.60 -42.13
N LEU A 37 15.63 -51.66 -42.91
CA LEU A 37 14.55 -50.67 -42.87
C LEU A 37 13.84 -50.63 -41.50
N ASN A 38 13.62 -51.80 -40.89
CA ASN A 38 13.04 -51.89 -39.55
C ASN A 38 13.97 -51.36 -38.45
N GLY A 39 15.28 -51.62 -38.56
CA GLY A 39 16.28 -51.04 -37.67
C GLY A 39 16.29 -49.51 -37.70
N ASN A 40 16.24 -48.94 -38.91
CA ASN A 40 16.18 -47.49 -39.09
C ASN A 40 14.91 -46.87 -38.48
N LYS A 41 13.74 -47.49 -38.68
CA LYS A 41 12.49 -47.05 -38.05
C LYS A 41 12.55 -47.09 -36.53
N PHE A 42 13.21 -48.08 -35.95
CA PHE A 42 13.34 -48.19 -34.49
C PHE A 42 14.19 -47.05 -33.91
N ALA A 43 15.30 -46.71 -34.57
CA ALA A 43 16.14 -45.58 -34.19
C ALA A 43 15.39 -44.24 -34.28
N GLU A 44 14.53 -44.08 -35.30
CA GLU A 44 13.71 -42.89 -35.49
C GLU A 44 12.64 -42.74 -34.39
N ILE A 45 12.00 -43.85 -33.99
CA ILE A 45 11.05 -43.89 -32.86
C ILE A 45 11.75 -43.51 -31.54
N GLU A 46 12.95 -44.01 -31.30
CA GLU A 46 13.71 -43.70 -30.08
C GLU A 46 14.06 -42.21 -29.99
N GLN A 47 14.45 -41.60 -31.12
CA GLN A 47 14.66 -40.14 -31.21
C GLN A 47 13.37 -39.35 -30.99
N LEU A 48 12.24 -39.78 -31.56
CA LEU A 48 10.94 -39.15 -31.36
C LEU A 48 10.49 -39.21 -29.89
N ASN A 49 10.71 -40.35 -29.21
CA ASN A 49 10.41 -40.48 -27.78
C ASN A 49 11.27 -39.54 -26.94
N ALA A 50 12.58 -39.45 -27.21
CA ALA A 50 13.47 -38.53 -26.52
C ALA A 50 13.10 -37.05 -26.76
N LEU A 51 12.58 -36.71 -27.95
CA LEU A 51 12.07 -35.38 -28.25
C LEU A 51 10.76 -35.10 -27.48
N GLN A 52 9.86 -36.09 -27.42
CA GLN A 52 8.59 -35.98 -26.70
C GLN A 52 8.81 -35.70 -25.20
N GLU A 53 9.76 -36.39 -24.56
CA GLU A 53 10.12 -36.12 -23.17
C GLU A 53 10.62 -34.69 -22.93
N LYS A 54 11.39 -34.13 -23.88
CA LYS A 54 11.84 -32.74 -23.82
C LYS A 54 10.69 -31.76 -23.97
N VAL A 55 9.71 -32.05 -24.83
CA VAL A 55 8.51 -31.23 -25.00
C VAL A 55 7.69 -31.19 -23.72
N VAL A 56 7.45 -32.33 -23.08
CA VAL A 56 6.71 -32.40 -21.81
C VAL A 56 7.40 -31.57 -20.73
N LYS A 57 8.73 -31.68 -20.58
CA LYS A 57 9.50 -30.86 -19.63
C LYS A 57 9.41 -29.37 -19.94
N MET A 58 9.42 -28.98 -21.21
CA MET A 58 9.26 -27.58 -21.60
C MET A 58 7.86 -27.04 -21.26
N GLU A 59 6.81 -27.85 -21.43
CA GLU A 59 5.44 -27.48 -21.05
C GLU A 59 5.28 -27.32 -19.53
N GLU A 60 5.88 -28.20 -18.74
CA GLU A 60 5.91 -28.07 -17.27
C GLU A 60 6.61 -26.79 -16.84
N TYR A 61 7.77 -26.49 -17.42
CA TYR A 61 8.51 -25.26 -17.16
C TYR A 61 7.73 -24.00 -17.53
N GLN A 62 7.01 -24.02 -18.67
CA GLN A 62 6.15 -22.91 -19.07
C GLN A 62 5.00 -22.68 -18.08
N LYS A 63 4.37 -23.75 -17.57
CA LYS A 63 3.30 -23.64 -16.56
C LYS A 63 3.82 -23.03 -15.25
N GLU A 64 5.01 -23.44 -14.81
CA GLU A 64 5.65 -22.90 -13.62
C GLU A 64 5.96 -21.39 -13.78
N GLN A 65 6.49 -20.98 -14.93
CA GLN A 65 6.72 -19.55 -15.22
C GLN A 65 5.42 -18.74 -15.22
N GLN A 66 4.32 -19.27 -15.79
CA GLN A 66 3.02 -18.58 -15.78
C GLN A 66 2.47 -18.36 -14.37
N LEU A 67 2.62 -19.35 -13.49
CA LEU A 67 2.21 -19.23 -12.08
C LEU A 67 3.03 -18.13 -11.37
N ASN A 68 4.36 -18.15 -11.53
CA ASN A 68 5.23 -17.14 -10.93
C ASN A 68 4.90 -15.71 -11.40
N ILE A 69 4.59 -15.52 -12.68
CA ILE A 69 4.15 -14.22 -13.22
C ILE A 69 2.84 -13.78 -12.57
N SER A 70 1.86 -14.68 -12.41
CA SER A 70 0.59 -14.37 -11.76
C SER A 70 0.78 -13.92 -10.31
N ASP A 71 1.62 -14.61 -9.55
CA ASP A 71 1.87 -14.26 -8.15
C ASP A 71 2.67 -12.96 -8.01
N LEU A 72 3.61 -12.71 -8.92
CA LEU A 72 4.32 -11.43 -8.98
C LEU A 72 3.34 -10.28 -9.29
N GLN A 73 2.41 -10.47 -10.23
CA GLN A 73 1.37 -9.48 -10.56
C GLN A 73 0.46 -9.18 -9.36
N LYS A 74 0.02 -10.21 -8.62
CA LYS A 74 -0.77 -10.03 -7.38
C LYS A 74 0.01 -9.24 -6.34
N THR A 75 1.29 -9.56 -6.16
CA THR A 75 2.17 -8.88 -5.20
C THR A 75 2.36 -7.41 -5.59
N VAL A 76 2.64 -7.13 -6.86
CA VAL A 76 2.77 -5.76 -7.37
C VAL A 76 1.47 -4.98 -7.18
N ALA A 77 0.30 -5.59 -7.46
CA ALA A 77 -0.98 -4.94 -7.24
C ALA A 77 -1.23 -4.59 -5.76
N ALA A 78 -0.89 -5.50 -4.83
CA ALA A 78 -1.00 -5.25 -3.40
C ALA A 78 -0.07 -4.09 -2.95
N VAL A 79 1.20 -4.12 -3.37
CA VAL A 79 2.17 -3.05 -3.04
C VAL A 79 1.76 -1.71 -3.65
N LEU A 80 1.25 -1.71 -4.87
CA LEU A 80 0.79 -0.49 -5.54
C LEU A 80 -0.43 0.10 -4.84
N ASN A 81 -1.39 -0.74 -4.44
CA ASN A 81 -2.55 -0.31 -3.65
C ASN A 81 -2.13 0.26 -2.29
N ASP A 82 -1.21 -0.37 -1.58
CA ASP A 82 -0.67 0.17 -0.33
C ASP A 82 0.09 1.49 -0.53
N THR A 83 0.78 1.64 -1.66
CA THR A 83 1.50 2.87 -2.01
C THR A 83 0.54 3.99 -2.39
N ILE A 84 -0.50 3.69 -3.16
CA ILE A 84 -1.56 4.64 -3.52
C ILE A 84 -2.35 5.03 -2.28
N ASN A 85 -2.70 4.08 -1.41
CA ASN A 85 -3.39 4.34 -0.15
C ASN A 85 -2.51 5.14 0.83
N ARG A 86 -1.20 4.86 0.90
CA ARG A 86 -0.27 5.70 1.65
C ARG A 86 -0.08 7.09 1.04
N LYS A 87 -0.06 7.24 -0.29
CA LYS A 87 -0.08 8.57 -0.94
C LYS A 87 -1.40 9.30 -0.74
N ALA A 88 -2.53 8.59 -0.63
CA ALA A 88 -3.82 9.19 -0.27
C ALA A 88 -3.85 9.64 1.20
N LEU A 89 -3.10 8.97 2.08
CA LEU A 89 -2.89 9.39 3.48
C LEU A 89 -1.81 10.49 3.61
N ILE A 90 -0.79 10.49 2.75
CA ILE A 90 0.28 11.49 2.66
C ILE A 90 -0.05 12.47 1.52
N GLN A 91 -0.99 13.37 1.76
CA GLN A 91 -0.97 14.78 1.37
C GLN A 91 -2.39 15.29 1.24
N GLN A 92 -2.77 16.05 2.24
CA GLN A 92 -2.59 17.48 2.06
C GLN A 92 -2.41 18.02 3.48
N GLN A 93 -1.15 18.21 3.90
CA GLN A 93 -0.79 18.79 5.20
C GLN A 93 -1.64 20.04 5.38
N ASN A 94 -2.49 20.05 6.40
CA ASN A 94 -3.50 21.09 6.55
C ASN A 94 -2.83 22.31 7.20
N GLY A 95 -2.30 23.18 6.36
CA GLY A 95 -1.68 24.43 6.81
C GLY A 95 -2.70 25.41 7.39
N TRP A 96 -2.17 26.46 7.99
CA TRP A 96 -2.95 27.61 8.42
C TRP A 96 -3.52 28.34 7.20
N ASP A 97 -4.78 28.79 7.31
CA ASP A 97 -5.50 29.48 6.25
C ASP A 97 -5.13 30.96 6.24
N SER A 98 -4.51 31.45 5.15
CA SER A 98 -4.22 32.88 5.01
C SER A 98 -5.48 33.74 4.97
N ALA A 99 -6.62 33.21 4.50
CA ALA A 99 -7.89 33.94 4.46
C ALA A 99 -8.61 33.93 5.82
N ALA A 100 -8.33 32.95 6.69
CA ALA A 100 -8.85 32.87 8.05
C ALA A 100 -7.72 33.07 9.09
N CYS A 101 -6.84 34.02 8.82
CA CYS A 101 -5.74 34.45 9.67
C CYS A 101 -5.89 35.93 10.00
N HIS A 102 -5.80 36.31 11.27
CA HIS A 102 -5.80 37.74 11.61
C HIS A 102 -4.62 38.44 10.95
N LYS A 103 -4.83 39.67 10.46
CA LYS A 103 -3.82 40.52 9.79
C LYS A 103 -2.53 40.81 10.58
N ASP A 104 -2.51 40.52 11.89
CA ASP A 104 -1.37 40.80 12.77
C ASP A 104 -0.59 39.50 13.09
N LEU A 105 -0.98 38.39 12.45
CA LEU A 105 -0.30 37.11 12.49
C LEU A 105 0.41 36.90 11.15
N THR A 106 1.66 36.45 11.22
CA THR A 106 2.47 36.11 10.06
C THR A 106 2.53 34.59 9.92
N LEU A 107 2.19 34.09 8.73
CA LEU A 107 2.38 32.67 8.38
C LEU A 107 3.75 32.51 7.71
N ILE A 108 4.54 31.55 8.18
CA ILE A 108 5.92 31.34 7.73
C ILE A 108 6.02 30.07 6.90
N GLY A 109 6.74 30.17 5.77
CA GLY A 109 7.02 29.07 4.86
C GLY A 109 5.89 28.78 3.86
N PRO A 110 6.19 28.03 2.77
CA PRO A 110 5.22 27.71 1.73
C PRO A 110 4.06 26.83 2.24
N ASP A 111 4.33 25.97 3.22
CA ASP A 111 3.35 25.04 3.78
C ASP A 111 2.45 25.68 4.86
N ARG A 112 2.74 26.93 5.25
CA ARG A 112 1.99 27.70 6.26
C ARG A 112 1.76 26.92 7.57
N LEU A 113 2.80 26.27 8.10
CA LEU A 113 2.72 25.45 9.32
C LEU A 113 3.14 26.20 10.59
N VAL A 114 3.83 27.33 10.42
CA VAL A 114 4.31 28.16 11.53
C VAL A 114 3.56 29.49 11.50
N VAL A 115 3.05 29.89 12.67
CA VAL A 115 2.40 31.18 12.88
C VAL A 115 3.19 31.97 13.91
N GLU A 116 3.41 33.25 13.61
CA GLU A 116 4.11 34.18 14.48
C GLU A 116 3.23 35.40 14.74
N HIS A 117 3.18 35.83 16.01
CA HIS A 117 2.54 37.09 16.39
C HIS A 117 3.61 38.15 16.67
N ASN A 118 3.69 39.14 15.77
CA ASN A 118 4.68 40.22 15.85
C ASN A 118 4.10 41.54 16.40
N GLY A 119 2.81 41.56 16.75
CA GLY A 119 2.14 42.74 17.30
C GLY A 119 2.60 43.08 18.72
N MET A 120 2.62 44.37 19.05
CA MET A 120 2.89 44.87 20.41
C MET A 120 1.62 45.00 21.27
N ASP A 121 0.44 44.89 20.66
CA ASP A 121 -0.84 45.10 21.33
C ASP A 121 -1.29 43.85 22.12
N TRP A 122 -1.83 44.08 23.31
CA TRP A 122 -2.43 43.04 24.16
C TRP A 122 -3.85 42.72 23.70
N ALA A 123 -3.97 42.08 22.53
CA ALA A 123 -5.25 41.72 21.95
C ALA A 123 -5.21 40.31 21.35
N PHE A 124 -6.37 39.65 21.33
CA PHE A 124 -6.45 38.29 20.80
C PHE A 124 -6.36 38.28 19.27
N ARG A 125 -5.63 37.30 18.77
CA ARG A 125 -5.36 37.08 17.35
C ARG A 125 -5.44 35.58 17.10
N SER A 126 -6.31 35.19 16.19
CA SER A 126 -6.56 33.78 15.87
C SER A 126 -6.29 33.49 14.40
N VAL A 127 -5.95 32.23 14.15
CA VAL A 127 -5.88 31.65 12.81
C VAL A 127 -6.56 30.29 12.83
N LEU A 128 -7.24 29.95 11.73
CA LEU A 128 -7.86 28.64 11.52
C LEU A 128 -7.07 27.84 10.49
N ALA A 129 -7.22 26.51 10.54
CA ALA A 129 -6.67 25.65 9.50
C ALA A 129 -7.48 25.77 8.20
N GLU A 130 -6.82 25.61 7.05
CA GLU A 130 -7.41 25.78 5.71
C GLU A 130 -8.60 24.86 5.46
N ARG A 131 -8.52 23.62 5.93
CA ARG A 131 -9.58 22.62 5.76
C ARG A 131 -10.20 22.23 7.09
N PRO A 132 -11.55 22.13 7.16
CA PRO A 132 -12.23 21.68 8.36
C PRO A 132 -11.98 20.20 8.60
N ILE A 133 -12.23 19.76 9.83
CA ILE A 133 -12.20 18.34 10.19
C ILE A 133 -13.20 17.56 9.32
N PRO A 134 -12.78 16.51 8.58
CA PRO A 134 -13.67 15.73 7.75
C PRO A 134 -14.80 15.06 8.55
N ARG A 135 -16.03 15.14 8.05
CA ARG A 135 -17.22 14.60 8.73
C ARG A 135 -17.60 13.16 8.32
N LYS A 136 -17.07 12.66 7.21
CA LYS A 136 -17.53 11.42 6.57
C LYS A 136 -16.82 10.16 7.06
N ASN A 137 -15.68 10.29 7.72
CA ASN A 137 -14.88 9.14 8.14
C ASN A 137 -15.02 8.93 9.65
N PHE A 138 -15.28 7.70 10.07
CA PHE A 138 -15.17 7.30 11.47
C PHE A 138 -13.69 7.16 11.83
N GLY A 139 -13.26 7.81 12.91
CA GLY A 139 -11.86 7.82 13.33
C GLY A 139 -11.55 8.95 14.30
N ILE A 140 -10.26 9.16 14.55
CA ILE A 140 -9.76 10.26 15.38
C ILE A 140 -9.11 11.28 14.45
N PHE A 141 -9.58 12.53 14.53
CA PHE A 141 -8.83 13.67 14.01
C PHE A 141 -7.85 14.13 15.09
N TYR A 142 -6.61 14.42 14.73
CA TYR A 142 -5.58 14.86 15.67
C TYR A 142 -4.56 15.76 14.97
N TYR A 143 -4.12 16.80 15.67
CA TYR A 143 -3.00 17.64 15.26
C TYR A 143 -2.20 18.07 16.48
N GLU A 144 -0.95 18.45 16.25
CA GLU A 144 -0.04 18.94 17.29
C GLU A 144 0.50 20.32 16.94
N VAL A 145 0.76 21.12 17.97
CA VAL A 145 1.39 22.42 17.87
C VAL A 145 2.59 22.44 18.80
N LYS A 146 3.77 22.69 18.24
CA LYS A 146 4.98 22.91 19.02
C LYS A 146 5.09 24.38 19.38
N ILE A 147 5.31 24.68 20.66
CA ILE A 147 5.55 26.06 21.10
C ILE A 147 7.03 26.38 20.88
N ILE A 148 7.34 27.17 19.85
CA ILE A 148 8.71 27.49 19.47
C ILE A 148 9.26 28.63 20.35
N TRP A 149 8.48 29.68 20.56
CA TRP A 149 8.90 30.86 21.30
C TRP A 149 7.69 31.65 21.82
N GLY A 150 7.85 32.33 22.95
CA GLY A 150 6.82 33.18 23.54
C GLY A 150 7.45 34.30 24.38
N ARG A 151 7.11 35.56 24.08
CA ARG A 151 7.54 36.74 24.87
C ARG A 151 6.78 36.88 26.18
N THR A 152 5.60 36.27 26.28
CA THR A 152 4.64 36.59 27.35
C THR A 152 3.96 35.30 27.80
N PHE A 153 3.91 35.12 29.12
CA PHE A 153 3.17 34.02 29.74
C PHE A 153 1.67 34.17 29.49
N ASN A 154 0.99 33.03 29.36
CA ASN A 154 -0.47 32.93 29.25
C ASN A 154 -1.09 33.57 27.99
N SER A 155 -0.35 33.54 26.88
CA SER A 155 -0.71 34.17 25.61
C SER A 155 -1.32 33.18 24.60
N VAL A 156 -1.11 31.87 24.78
CA VAL A 156 -1.49 30.85 23.78
C VAL A 156 -2.72 30.05 24.19
N SER A 157 -3.59 29.79 23.21
CA SER A 157 -4.72 28.88 23.35
C SER A 157 -4.87 28.03 22.09
N ILE A 158 -4.94 26.71 22.27
CA ILE A 158 -4.92 25.73 21.17
C ILE A 158 -6.21 24.92 21.23
N GLY A 159 -6.92 24.83 20.10
CA GLY A 159 -8.06 23.93 20.00
C GLY A 159 -8.90 24.14 18.75
N LEU A 160 -10.22 23.98 18.92
CA LEU A 160 -11.17 23.85 17.84
C LEU A 160 -12.03 25.10 17.73
N GLY A 161 -11.91 25.78 16.60
CA GLY A 161 -12.74 26.92 16.22
C GLY A 161 -13.78 26.55 15.16
N THR A 162 -14.86 27.34 15.09
CA THR A 162 -15.79 27.27 13.96
C THR A 162 -15.42 28.34 12.93
N LYS A 163 -15.82 28.16 11.67
CA LYS A 163 -15.63 29.18 10.61
C LYS A 163 -16.26 30.55 10.94
N ARG A 164 -17.20 30.59 11.90
CA ARG A 164 -17.87 31.82 12.33
C ARG A 164 -17.10 32.59 13.41
N MET A 165 -16.09 31.98 14.03
CA MET A 165 -15.30 32.62 15.08
C MET A 165 -14.58 33.85 14.52
N PRO A 166 -14.77 35.05 15.10
CA PRO A 166 -14.01 36.23 14.74
C PRO A 166 -12.51 36.02 14.98
N LEU A 167 -11.68 36.52 14.08
CA LEU A 167 -10.22 36.32 14.15
C LEU A 167 -9.54 37.20 15.22
N ASN A 168 -10.25 38.18 15.76
CA ASN A 168 -9.83 39.03 16.88
C ASN A 168 -10.34 38.50 18.24
N GLU A 169 -10.90 37.30 18.27
CA GLU A 169 -11.32 36.59 19.49
C GLU A 169 -10.38 35.40 19.77
N ARG A 170 -10.47 34.84 20.98
CA ARG A 170 -9.68 33.67 21.40
C ARG A 170 -10.48 32.38 21.28
N VAL A 171 -9.87 31.34 20.73
CA VAL A 171 -10.41 29.97 20.77
C VAL A 171 -10.64 29.54 22.23
N GLY A 172 -11.73 28.82 22.49
CA GLY A 172 -12.23 28.49 23.82
C GLY A 172 -13.17 29.55 24.41
N LEU A 173 -12.84 30.84 24.29
CA LEU A 173 -13.68 31.92 24.81
C LEU A 173 -14.89 32.20 23.91
N TYR A 174 -14.72 32.21 22.58
CA TYR A 174 -15.84 32.40 21.66
C TYR A 174 -16.82 31.22 21.70
N GLU A 175 -18.12 31.49 21.57
CA GLU A 175 -19.15 30.45 21.64
C GLU A 175 -18.95 29.36 20.57
N GLY A 176 -19.21 28.10 20.96
CA GLY A 176 -19.05 26.94 20.06
C GLY A 176 -17.59 26.54 19.79
N THR A 177 -16.62 27.09 20.53
CA THR A 177 -15.20 26.75 20.42
C THR A 177 -14.70 26.03 21.68
N TYR A 178 -13.58 25.32 21.56
CA TYR A 178 -13.01 24.51 22.65
C TYR A 178 -11.51 24.63 22.63
N ALA A 179 -10.87 24.82 23.79
CA ALA A 179 -9.43 25.02 23.81
C ALA A 179 -8.74 24.53 25.07
N TYR A 180 -7.46 24.26 24.94
CA TYR A 180 -6.51 24.14 26.02
C TYR A 180 -5.63 25.39 26.03
N LYS A 181 -5.65 26.11 27.15
CA LYS A 181 -4.95 27.35 27.36
C LYS A 181 -3.64 27.10 28.11
N GLU A 182 -2.64 27.91 27.81
CA GLU A 182 -1.28 27.84 28.34
C GLU A 182 -1.21 27.74 29.89
N ASP A 183 -2.13 28.39 30.60
CA ASP A 183 -2.22 28.35 32.06
C ASP A 183 -2.90 27.10 32.65
N GLY A 184 -3.11 26.06 31.85
CA GLY A 184 -3.67 24.81 32.36
C GLY A 184 -5.19 24.77 32.40
N GLN A 185 -5.87 25.64 31.64
CA GLN A 185 -7.33 25.69 31.59
C GLN A 185 -7.88 25.05 30.31
N PHE A 186 -8.85 24.15 30.46
CA PHE A 186 -9.67 23.67 29.35
C PHE A 186 -10.94 24.53 29.26
N TRP A 187 -11.20 25.14 28.11
CA TRP A 187 -12.32 26.03 27.85
C TRP A 187 -13.35 25.39 26.92
N GLY A 188 -14.63 25.70 27.15
CA GLY A 188 -15.76 25.24 26.34
C GLY A 188 -16.34 23.89 26.78
N HIS A 189 -15.78 23.24 27.79
CA HIS A 189 -16.20 21.91 28.27
C HIS A 189 -17.18 22.04 29.43
N ALA A 190 -18.48 21.93 29.15
CA ALA A 190 -19.53 21.91 30.17
C ALA A 190 -19.62 20.52 30.80
N VAL A 191 -18.89 20.32 31.89
CA VAL A 191 -18.92 19.09 32.71
C VAL A 191 -19.33 19.43 34.14
N GLU A 192 -19.74 18.42 34.90
CA GLU A 192 -20.03 18.59 36.33
C GLU A 192 -18.81 19.18 37.06
N GLY A 193 -19.06 20.20 37.88
CA GLY A 193 -18.00 20.90 38.63
C GLY A 193 -17.14 21.88 37.83
N CYS A 194 -17.49 22.19 36.57
CA CYS A 194 -16.78 23.23 35.82
C CYS A 194 -17.13 24.65 36.33
N SER A 195 -16.17 25.57 36.20
CA SER A 195 -16.34 26.99 36.52
C SER A 195 -16.80 27.76 35.30
N TYR A 196 -17.36 28.96 35.50
CA TYR A 196 -17.83 29.80 34.40
C TYR A 196 -17.18 31.17 34.42
N TRP A 197 -16.81 31.66 33.24
CA TRP A 197 -16.33 33.02 33.03
C TRP A 197 -16.94 33.59 31.76
N LYS A 198 -17.58 34.76 31.86
CA LYS A 198 -18.34 35.38 30.75
C LYS A 198 -19.29 34.40 30.06
N GLY A 199 -19.98 33.57 30.85
CA GLY A 199 -20.92 32.57 30.35
C GLY A 199 -20.28 31.34 29.68
N ARG A 200 -18.96 31.19 29.71
CA ARG A 200 -18.24 30.06 29.10
C ARG A 200 -17.69 29.13 30.17
N PRO A 201 -17.93 27.81 30.07
CA PRO A 201 -17.42 26.85 31.02
C PRO A 201 -15.92 26.65 30.83
N TYR A 202 -15.21 26.45 31.93
CA TYR A 202 -13.80 26.06 31.93
C TYR A 202 -13.47 25.14 33.10
N ILE A 203 -12.43 24.33 32.91
CA ILE A 203 -11.90 23.38 33.89
C ILE A 203 -10.44 23.76 34.13
N GLY A 204 -10.09 24.01 35.39
CA GLY A 204 -8.72 24.31 35.79
C GLY A 204 -7.88 23.05 36.06
N GLU A 205 -6.73 23.28 36.70
CA GLU A 205 -5.87 22.23 37.27
C GLU A 205 -5.38 21.21 36.24
N LYS A 206 -5.24 21.62 34.98
CA LYS A 206 -4.44 20.88 34.02
C LYS A 206 -3.01 21.42 34.08
N PRO A 207 -2.00 20.64 33.69
CA PRO A 207 -0.64 21.16 33.61
C PRO A 207 -0.62 22.44 32.77
N SER A 208 0.15 23.46 33.16
CA SER A 208 0.46 24.55 32.22
C SER A 208 1.37 24.03 31.12
N PHE A 209 1.54 24.80 30.05
CA PHE A 209 2.54 24.51 29.02
C PHE A 209 3.25 25.77 28.57
N GLY A 210 4.37 25.61 27.87
CA GLY A 210 5.14 26.75 27.38
C GLY A 210 6.14 26.36 26.30
N VAL A 211 7.15 27.21 26.11
CA VAL A 211 8.20 27.02 25.10
C VAL A 211 8.83 25.63 25.22
N GLY A 212 8.91 24.94 24.09
CA GLY A 212 9.44 23.58 23.98
C GLY A 212 8.38 22.47 24.06
N ASP A 213 7.21 22.74 24.67
CA ASP A 213 6.14 21.75 24.74
C ASP A 213 5.47 21.52 23.37
N VAL A 214 4.98 20.29 23.17
CA VAL A 214 4.15 19.89 22.04
C VAL A 214 2.74 19.62 22.57
N ILE A 215 1.77 20.40 22.09
CA ILE A 215 0.38 20.33 22.54
C ILE A 215 -0.46 19.72 21.43
N GLY A 216 -1.07 18.57 21.73
CA GLY A 216 -2.00 17.92 20.82
C GLY A 216 -3.45 18.29 21.11
N CYS A 217 -4.23 18.39 20.05
CA CYS A 217 -5.68 18.50 20.12
C CYS A 217 -6.31 17.56 19.09
N GLY A 218 -7.29 16.77 19.54
CA GLY A 218 -7.99 15.81 18.70
C GLY A 218 -9.46 15.70 19.02
N VAL A 219 -10.18 15.04 18.11
CA VAL A 219 -11.60 14.72 18.23
C VAL A 219 -11.79 13.26 17.85
N ASN A 220 -12.36 12.49 18.77
CA ASN A 220 -12.94 11.21 18.40
C ASN A 220 -14.26 11.49 17.68
N LEU A 221 -14.32 11.26 16.37
CA LEU A 221 -15.49 11.60 15.55
C LEU A 221 -16.71 10.70 15.84
N ALA A 222 -16.47 9.50 16.39
CA ALA A 222 -17.55 8.59 16.77
C ALA A 222 -18.20 9.02 18.10
N THR A 223 -17.39 9.32 19.13
CA THR A 223 -17.89 9.69 20.46
C THR A 223 -18.11 11.20 20.63
N ARG A 224 -17.63 12.01 19.68
CA ARG A 224 -17.57 13.47 19.74
C ARG A 224 -16.77 14.03 20.93
N GLN A 225 -15.91 13.20 21.52
CA GLN A 225 -15.04 13.62 22.62
C GLN A 225 -13.81 14.34 22.08
N ILE A 226 -13.46 15.44 22.74
CA ILE A 226 -12.23 16.19 22.47
C ILE A 226 -11.12 15.64 23.36
N ILE A 227 -9.93 15.52 22.78
CA ILE A 227 -8.73 14.96 23.42
C ILE A 227 -7.64 16.02 23.39
N TYR A 228 -6.96 16.23 24.51
CA TYR A 228 -5.76 17.05 24.58
C TYR A 228 -4.58 16.21 25.04
N THR A 229 -3.40 16.52 24.54
CA THR A 229 -2.14 15.92 24.97
C THR A 229 -1.09 17.00 25.25
N ARG A 230 -0.14 16.66 26.10
CA ARG A 230 1.10 17.42 26.27
C ARG A 230 2.27 16.44 26.14
N ASN A 231 3.18 16.70 25.21
CA ASN A 231 4.35 15.87 24.93
C ASN A 231 3.99 14.38 24.76
N GLY A 232 2.92 14.12 23.99
CA GLY A 232 2.40 12.77 23.73
C GLY A 232 1.57 12.15 24.86
N LYS A 233 1.57 12.72 26.09
CA LYS A 233 0.74 12.22 27.19
C LYS A 233 -0.67 12.82 27.14
N ARG A 234 -1.69 11.98 27.10
CA ARG A 234 -3.10 12.40 27.16
C ARG A 234 -3.43 13.05 28.50
N LEU A 235 -4.16 14.15 28.46
CA LEU A 235 -4.59 14.90 29.63
C LEU A 235 -6.03 14.52 30.01
N GLY A 236 -6.30 14.33 31.31
CA GLY A 236 -7.64 14.03 31.84
C GLY A 236 -7.97 12.55 32.04
N GLU A 237 -7.06 11.62 31.74
CA GLU A 237 -7.14 10.27 32.30
C GLU A 237 -6.69 10.35 33.77
N LYS A 238 -7.53 9.86 34.69
CA LYS A 238 -7.04 9.53 36.03
C LYS A 238 -5.99 8.44 35.84
N GLU A 239 -4.78 8.65 36.33
CA GLU A 239 -3.80 7.57 36.42
C GLU A 239 -4.47 6.45 37.22
N LYS A 240 -4.49 5.23 36.65
CA LYS A 240 -4.87 4.06 37.42
C LYS A 240 -3.75 3.86 38.44
N GLU A 241 -4.03 4.17 39.70
CA GLU A 241 -3.22 3.78 40.85
C GLU A 241 -3.00 2.25 40.90
#